data_AF-A0A327NRC5-F1
#
_entry.id   AF-A0A327NRC5-F1
#
_cell.length_a   1.000
_cell.length_b   1.000
_cell.length_c   1.000
_cell.angle_alpha   90.00
_cell.angle_beta   90.00
_cell.angle_gamma   90.00
#
_symmetry.space_group_name_H-M   'P 1'
#
loop_
_entity.id
_entity.type
_entity.pdbx_description
1 polymer ?
#
loop_
_entity_poly.entity_id
_entity_poly.type
_entity_poly.pdbx_seq_one_letter_code
_entity_poly.pdbx_strand_id
1 'polypeptide(L)' 'MTFTATVGNVTGNYAYTLTNGSSPIIGTTTSTAFSQTVTASGSGLQSFSLLVSDNGNTSFASTTINVGAHPTTSRW' A
#
# COMPACT_ATOMS: atom_id res chain seq x y z
N MET A 1 -5.59 11.24 -2.57
CA MET A 1 -5.49 10.19 -3.60
C MET A 1 -5.41 8.85 -2.91
N THR A 2 -6.15 7.86 -3.40
CA THR A 2 -6.39 6.58 -2.74
C THR A 2 -5.72 5.48 -3.53
N PHE A 3 -4.89 4.68 -2.87
CA PHE A 3 -4.33 3.46 -3.44
C PHE A 3 -5.16 2.27 -2.96
N THR A 4 -5.48 1.34 -3.86
CA THR A 4 -6.19 0.10 -3.56
C THR A 4 -5.31 -1.06 -3.99
N ALA A 5 -4.82 -1.82 -3.01
CA ALA A 5 -4.15 -3.10 -3.26
C ALA A 5 -5.12 -4.24 -3.04
N THR A 6 -5.42 -5.00 -4.08
CA THR A 6 -6.28 -6.18 -4.00
C THR A 6 -5.40 -7.42 -3.93
N VAL A 7 -5.48 -8.14 -2.82
CA VAL A 7 -4.95 -9.50 -2.70
C VAL A 7 -6.09 -10.45 -3.03
N GLY A 8 -5.83 -11.43 -3.90
CA GLY A 8 -6.79 -12.48 -4.28
C GLY A 8 -6.15 -13.86 -4.21
N ASN A 9 -6.97 -14.90 -4.03
CA ASN A 9 -6.52 -16.30 -3.88
C ASN A 9 -5.60 -16.59 -2.67
N VAL A 10 -5.66 -15.77 -1.61
CA VAL A 10 -5.01 -16.12 -0.34
C VAL A 10 -6.08 -16.72 0.57
N THR A 11 -5.95 -18.02 0.86
CA THR A 11 -6.85 -18.75 1.75
C THR A 11 -6.22 -18.88 3.14
N GLY A 12 -6.85 -18.30 4.17
CA GLY A 12 -6.37 -18.39 5.55
C GLY A 12 -5.90 -17.05 6.14
N ASN A 13 -5.29 -17.12 7.32
CA ASN A 13 -4.71 -15.96 8.02
C ASN A 13 -3.32 -15.64 7.44
N TYR A 14 -3.16 -14.47 6.84
CA TYR A 14 -1.87 -13.99 6.35
C TYR A 14 -1.48 -12.66 6.99
N ALA A 15 -0.16 -12.44 7.07
CA ALA A 15 0.42 -11.17 7.45
C ALA A 15 0.66 -10.32 6.20
N TYR A 16 0.46 -9.01 6.30
CA TYR A 16 0.78 -8.07 5.24
C TYR A 16 1.60 -6.90 5.78
N THR A 17 2.50 -6.41 4.92
CA THR A 17 3.28 -5.19 5.14
C THR A 17 3.13 -4.32 3.90
N LEU A 18 2.51 -3.15 4.05
CA LEU A 18 2.29 -2.18 3.00
C LEU A 18 3.05 -0.89 3.33
N THR A 19 3.96 -0.44 2.46
CA THR A 19 4.75 0.77 2.70
C THR A 19 4.84 1.65 1.47
N ASN A 20 4.93 2.96 1.69
CA ASN A 20 5.21 3.98 0.67
C ASN A 20 6.58 4.65 0.87
N GLY A 21 7.45 4.07 1.71
CA GLY A 21 8.79 4.59 2.00
C GLY A 21 8.92 5.46 3.26
N SER A 22 7.81 5.88 3.90
CA SER A 22 7.88 6.61 5.18
C SER A 22 7.34 5.84 6.38
N SER A 23 6.23 5.11 6.23
CA SER A 23 5.64 4.36 7.33
C SER A 23 4.97 3.08 6.84
N PRO A 24 5.52 1.90 7.20
CA PRO A 24 4.88 0.64 6.86
C PRO A 24 3.62 0.43 7.70
N ILE A 25 2.52 0.11 7.04
CA ILE A 25 1.30 -0.43 7.63
C ILE A 25 1.48 -1.95 7.69
N ILE A 26 1.49 -2.50 8.90
CA ILE A 26 1.66 -3.93 9.13
C ILE A 26 0.37 -4.44 9.79
N GLY A 27 -0.13 -5.58 9.31
CA GLY A 27 -1.32 -6.20 9.89
C GLY A 27 -1.44 -7.67 9.52
N THR A 28 -2.48 -8.30 10.06
CA THR A 28 -2.90 -9.64 9.66
C THR A 28 -4.35 -9.57 9.19
N THR A 29 -4.68 -10.38 8.19
CA THR A 29 -6.06 -10.48 7.71
C THR A 29 -6.36 -11.90 7.26
N THR A 30 -7.64 -12.25 7.31
CA THR A 30 -8.20 -13.51 6.80
C THR A 30 -9.02 -13.29 5.53
N SER A 31 -9.15 -12.04 5.10
CA SER A 31 -9.98 -11.70 3.96
C SER A 31 -9.30 -12.10 2.67
N THR A 32 -10.00 -12.90 1.87
CA THR A 32 -9.62 -13.24 0.50
C THR A 32 -9.66 -12.03 -0.44
N ALA A 33 -10.32 -10.95 -0.01
CA ALA A 33 -10.33 -9.65 -0.65
C ALA A 33 -9.84 -8.59 0.36
N PHE A 34 -8.59 -8.18 0.22
CA PHE A 34 -7.99 -7.12 1.03
C PHE A 34 -8.00 -5.80 0.27
N SER A 35 -8.20 -4.70 1.00
CA SER A 35 -8.06 -3.33 0.49
C SER A 35 -7.55 -2.47 1.65
N GLN A 36 -6.48 -1.72 1.40
CA GLN A 36 -5.90 -0.83 2.39
C GLN A 36 -5.62 0.51 1.75
N THR A 37 -6.11 1.57 2.40
CA THR A 37 -5.83 2.94 1.99
C THR A 37 -4.49 3.38 2.59
N VAL A 38 -3.64 3.96 1.74
CA VAL A 38 -2.38 4.61 2.12
C VAL A 38 -2.39 6.04 1.64
N THR A 39 -2.08 6.97 2.53
CA THR A 39 -1.93 8.38 2.18
C THR A 39 -0.50 8.64 1.73
N ALA A 40 -0.35 9.24 0.55
CA ALA A 40 0.94 9.59 -0.02
C ALA A 40 1.61 10.72 0.79
N SER A 41 2.93 10.64 0.99
CA SER A 41 3.74 11.57 1.79
C SER A 41 4.30 12.72 0.93
N GLY A 42 3.41 13.48 0.28
CA GLY A 42 3.80 14.62 -0.57
C GLY A 42 3.67 14.34 -2.07
N SER A 43 4.40 15.12 -2.88
CA SER A 43 4.37 15.08 -4.34
C SER A 43 5.65 14.49 -4.95
N GLY A 44 5.53 13.90 -6.13
CA GLY A 44 6.60 13.21 -6.84
C GLY A 44 6.34 11.70 -6.99
N LEU A 45 7.34 10.99 -7.50
CA LEU A 45 7.30 9.54 -7.64
C LEU A 45 7.30 8.88 -6.26
N GLN A 46 6.26 8.10 -5.98
CA GLN A 46 6.15 7.30 -4.76
C GLN A 46 5.96 5.83 -5.12
N SER A 47 6.81 4.99 -4.55
CA SER A 47 6.77 3.54 -4.72
C SER A 47 6.05 2.90 -3.55
N PHE A 48 4.99 2.17 -3.84
CA PHE A 48 4.20 1.41 -2.90
C PHE A 48 4.58 -0.05 -3.04
N SER A 49 4.92 -0.70 -1.93
CA SER A 49 5.18 -2.14 -1.91
C SER A 49 4.28 -2.84 -0.90
N LEU A 50 3.72 -3.96 -1.34
CA LEU A 50 2.93 -4.87 -0.56
C LEU A 50 3.68 -6.21 -0.49
N LEU A 51 4.02 -6.62 0.72
CA LEU A 51 4.49 -7.95 1.03
C LEU A 51 3.36 -8.69 1.74
N VAL A 52 3.00 -9.86 1.24
CA VAL A 52 2.06 -10.79 1.87
C VAL A 52 2.85 -12.02 2.31
N SER A 53 2.60 -12.51 3.52
CA SER A 53 3.20 -13.71 4.07
C SER A 53 2.13 -14.65 4.62
N ASP A 54 2.08 -15.87 4.13
CA ASP A 54 1.14 -16.92 4.56
C ASP A 54 1.89 -18.24 4.78
N ASN A 55 1.88 -18.77 6.01
CA ASN A 55 2.50 -20.05 6.38
C ASN A 55 3.93 -20.28 5.83
N GLY A 56 4.74 -19.22 5.74
CA GLY A 56 6.12 -19.27 5.23
C GLY A 56 6.27 -18.99 3.73
N ASN A 57 5.18 -18.93 2.96
CA ASN A 57 5.18 -18.41 1.61
C ASN A 57 5.08 -16.89 1.62
N THR A 58 5.85 -16.23 0.77
CA THR A 58 5.79 -14.77 0.63
C THR A 58 5.48 -14.39 -0.81
N SER A 59 4.65 -13.36 -0.98
CA SER A 59 4.36 -12.74 -2.26
C SER A 59 4.64 -11.25 -2.15
N PHE A 60 5.24 -10.69 -3.18
CA PHE A 60 5.61 -9.30 -3.26
C PHE A 60 4.98 -8.65 -4.47
N ALA A 61 4.34 -7.51 -4.27
CA ALA A 61 3.84 -6.64 -5.32
C ALA A 61 4.33 -5.23 -5.06
N SER A 62 4.77 -4.53 -6.11
CA SER A 62 5.09 -3.11 -6.02
C SER A 62 4.47 -2.33 -7.17
N THR A 63 4.17 -1.07 -6.90
CA THR A 63 3.68 -0.14 -7.90
C THR A 63 4.24 1.25 -7.64
N THR A 64 4.47 2.00 -8.70
CA THR A 64 4.96 3.37 -8.59
C THR A 64 3.90 4.30 -9.13
N ILE A 65 3.50 5.27 -8.32
CA ILE A 65 2.57 6.31 -8.73
C ILE A 65 3.28 7.66 -8.73
N ASN A 66 3.00 8.47 -9.75
CA ASN A 66 3.46 9.85 -9.78
C ASN A 66 2.39 10.73 -9.13
N VAL A 67 2.67 11.20 -7.91
CA VAL A 67 1.76 12.08 -7.18
C VAL A 67 1.98 13.50 -7.66
N GLY A 68 1.02 14.02 -8.42
CA GLY A 68 1.03 15.43 -8.82
C GLY A 68 1.06 16.35 -7.59
N ALA A 69 1.86 17.42 -7.67
CA ALA A 69 1.83 18.47 -6.66
C ALA A 69 0.45 19.14 -6.67
N HIS A 70 -0.18 19.23 -5.51
CA HIS A 70 -1.38 20.06 -5.36
C HIS A 70 -0.93 21.52 -5.43
N PRO A 71 -1.60 22.41 -6.18
CA PRO A 71 -1.30 23.84 -6.10
C PRO A 71 -1.55 24.29 -4.67
N THR A 72 -0.50 24.66 -3.94
CA THR A 72 -0.65 25.36 -2.67
C THR A 72 -1.09 26.78 -3.02
N THR A 73 -2.37 27.08 -2.81
CA THR A 73 -2.87 28.46 -2.92
C THR A 73 -2.24 29.27 -1.79
N SER A 74 -1.10 29.91 -2.04
CA SER A 74 -0.60 30.96 -1.15
C SER A 74 -1.47 32.19 -1.36
N ARG A 75 -2.26 32.55 -0.35
CA ARG A 75 -3.05 33.79 -0.32
C ARG A 75 -2.18 34.91 0.24
N TRP A 76 -2.00 35.98 -0.55
CA TRP A 76 -1.33 37.22 -0.14
C TRP A 76 -2.23 38.05 0.80
#